data_AF-A0A078LNM5-F1
#
_entry.id   AF-A0A078LNM5-F1
#
_cell.length_a   1.000
_cell.length_b   1.000
_cell.length_c   1.000
_cell.angle_alpha   90.00
_cell.angle_beta   90.00
_cell.angle_gamma   90.00
#
_symmetry.space_group_name_H-M   'P 1'
#
loop_
_entity.id
_entity.type
_entity.pdbx_description
1 polymer ?
#
loop_
_entity_poly.entity_id
_entity_poly.type
_entity_poly.pdbx_seq_one_letter_code
_entity_poly.pdbx_strand_id
1 'polypeptide(L)'
;MRISNVEWLKKRIGFIRKLGKQTTRQRQIIDLLDDEDSLCEADRRLLHVLATAEKNDLQSRDESRKLEVQKRIEGKKNRRGRNHKLFLAAGLMIDAGLVDSATGELKFDQKILLSRLKWIRAHLETD
;
A
#
# COMPACT_ATOMS: atom_id res chain seq x y z
N MET A 1 3.46 8.99 -29.07
CA MET A 1 2.51 8.12 -29.79
C MET A 1 1.87 7.17 -28.79
N ARG A 2 0.53 7.18 -28.63
CA ARG A 2 -0.16 6.26 -27.71
C ARG A 2 -0.15 4.87 -28.35
N ILE A 3 0.46 3.89 -27.68
CA ILE A 3 0.46 2.49 -28.11
C ILE A 3 -0.98 1.98 -28.10
N SER A 4 -1.44 1.35 -29.18
CA SER A 4 -2.79 0.79 -29.23
C SER A 4 -2.94 -0.36 -28.21
N ASN A 5 -4.16 -0.68 -27.78
CA ASN A 5 -4.37 -1.77 -26.81
C ASN A 5 -3.91 -3.13 -27.38
N VAL A 6 -4.03 -3.32 -28.70
CA VAL A 6 -3.56 -4.51 -29.41
C VAL A 6 -2.03 -4.54 -29.49
N GLU A 7 -1.37 -3.43 -29.82
CA GLU A 7 0.10 -3.35 -29.82
C GLU A 7 0.69 -3.57 -28.42
N TRP A 8 0.02 -3.06 -27.38
CA TRP A 8 0.38 -3.32 -25.99
C TRP A 8 0.27 -4.82 -25.67
N LEU A 9 -0.80 -5.46 -26.13
CA LEU A 9 -1.06 -6.88 -25.93
C LEU A 9 -0.02 -7.75 -26.66
N LYS A 10 0.37 -7.40 -27.89
CA LYS A 10 1.44 -8.10 -28.64
C LYS A 10 2.77 -8.09 -27.89
N LYS A 11 3.14 -6.98 -27.23
CA LYS A 11 4.35 -6.95 -26.38
C LYS A 11 4.21 -7.83 -25.13
N ARG A 12 2.98 -7.99 -24.63
CA ARG A 12 2.65 -8.76 -23.42
C ARG A 12 2.44 -10.25 -23.69
N ILE A 13 2.09 -10.64 -24.92
CA ILE A 13 1.70 -12.02 -25.26
C ILE A 13 2.82 -13.02 -25.00
N GLY A 14 4.08 -12.63 -25.23
CA GLY A 14 5.25 -13.46 -24.92
C GLY A 14 5.39 -13.77 -23.43
N PHE A 15 4.88 -12.90 -22.55
CA PHE A 15 4.78 -13.17 -21.12
C PHE A 15 3.58 -14.07 -20.81
N ILE A 16 2.40 -13.78 -21.40
CA ILE A 16 1.17 -14.56 -21.18
C ILE A 16 1.35 -16.03 -21.61
N ARG A 17 2.05 -16.28 -22.73
CA ARG A 17 2.38 -17.63 -23.21
C ARG A 17 3.22 -18.44 -22.22
N LYS A 18 4.08 -17.77 -21.45
CA LYS A 18 4.95 -18.38 -20.43
C LYS A 18 4.25 -18.57 -19.08
N LEU A 19 3.01 -18.12 -18.91
CA LEU A 19 2.24 -18.37 -17.69
C LEU A 19 1.85 -19.85 -17.62
N GLY A 20 2.12 -20.50 -16.48
CA GLY A 20 1.80 -21.92 -16.28
C GLY A 20 0.30 -22.25 -16.38
N LYS A 21 -0.59 -21.26 -16.22
CA LYS A 21 -2.03 -21.40 -16.49
C LYS A 21 -2.56 -20.11 -17.11
N GLN A 22 -3.07 -20.23 -18.33
CA GLN A 22 -3.74 -19.13 -19.05
C GLN A 22 -5.24 -19.15 -18.77
N THR A 23 -5.84 -17.98 -18.62
CA THR A 23 -7.30 -17.83 -18.53
C THR A 23 -7.97 -18.11 -19.88
N THR A 24 -9.28 -18.39 -19.88
CA THR A 24 -10.04 -18.58 -21.12
C THR A 24 -9.91 -17.39 -22.06
N ARG A 25 -9.97 -16.17 -21.51
CA ARG A 25 -9.76 -14.92 -22.25
C ARG A 25 -8.36 -14.83 -22.85
N GLN A 26 -7.32 -15.19 -22.09
CA GLN A 26 -5.94 -15.15 -22.57
C GLN A 26 -5.68 -16.17 -23.67
N ARG A 27 -6.30 -17.35 -23.62
CA ARG A 27 -6.24 -18.34 -24.71
C ARG A 27 -6.91 -17.82 -25.97
N GLN A 28 -8.13 -17.30 -25.85
CA GLN A 28 -8.84 -16.69 -26.97
C GLN A 28 -8.05 -15.53 -27.61
N ILE A 29 -7.36 -14.73 -26.80
CA ILE A 29 -6.43 -13.70 -27.29
C ILE A 29 -5.24 -14.31 -28.05
N ILE A 30 -4.67 -15.40 -27.54
CA ILE A 30 -3.55 -16.09 -28.19
C ILE A 30 -3.99 -16.63 -29.55
N ASP A 31 -5.13 -17.33 -29.61
CA ASP A 31 -5.67 -17.92 -30.83
C ASP A 31 -5.93 -16.83 -31.90
N LEU A 32 -6.58 -15.73 -31.50
CA LEU A 32 -6.83 -14.59 -32.40
C LEU A 32 -5.55 -13.88 -32.86
N LEU A 33 -4.46 -13.93 -32.07
CA LEU A 33 -3.18 -13.33 -32.45
C LEU A 33 -2.33 -14.27 -33.31
N ASP A 34 -2.50 -15.59 -33.18
CA ASP A 34 -1.80 -16.56 -34.02
C ASP A 34 -2.39 -16.63 -35.44
N ASP A 35 -3.70 -16.38 -35.60
CA ASP A 35 -4.40 -16.31 -36.89
C ASP A 35 -4.57 -14.87 -37.42
N GLU A 36 -3.70 -13.93 -37.01
CA GLU A 36 -3.90 -12.49 -37.25
C GLU A 36 -4.10 -12.12 -38.73
N ASP A 37 -3.38 -12.80 -39.64
CA ASP A 37 -3.41 -12.55 -41.08
C ASP A 37 -4.75 -12.97 -41.74
N SER A 38 -5.52 -13.84 -41.08
CA SER A 38 -6.81 -14.35 -41.58
C SER A 38 -8.03 -13.79 -40.83
N LEU A 39 -7.82 -12.85 -39.89
CA LEU A 39 -8.91 -12.29 -39.07
C LEU A 39 -9.93 -11.52 -39.90
N CYS A 40 -11.21 -11.84 -39.72
CA CYS A 40 -12.29 -11.00 -40.24
C CYS A 40 -12.43 -9.70 -39.42
N GLU A 41 -13.19 -8.73 -39.94
CA GLU A 41 -13.40 -7.45 -39.24
C GLU A 41 -14.06 -7.63 -37.86
N ALA A 42 -14.95 -8.61 -37.72
CA ALA A 42 -15.58 -8.94 -36.44
C ALA A 42 -14.55 -9.45 -35.42
N ASP A 43 -13.61 -10.30 -35.85
CA ASP A 43 -12.56 -10.84 -34.99
C ASP A 43 -11.55 -9.78 -34.57
N ARG A 44 -11.25 -8.81 -35.46
CA ARG A 44 -10.42 -7.64 -35.11
C ARG A 44 -11.08 -6.76 -34.05
N ARG A 45 -12.40 -6.54 -34.15
CA ARG A 45 -13.17 -5.82 -33.13
C ARG A 45 -13.18 -6.59 -31.80
N LEU A 46 -13.39 -7.90 -31.86
CA LEU A 46 -13.33 -8.78 -30.69
C LEU A 46 -11.96 -8.72 -30.01
N LEU A 47 -10.87 -8.86 -30.77
CA LEU A 47 -9.51 -8.76 -30.27
C LEU A 47 -9.27 -7.40 -29.57
N HIS A 48 -9.76 -6.30 -30.13
CA HIS A 48 -9.65 -4.99 -29.51
C HIS A 48 -10.40 -4.90 -28.16
N VAL A 49 -11.61 -5.45 -28.08
CA VAL A 49 -12.39 -5.51 -26.83
C VAL A 49 -11.67 -6.35 -25.78
N LEU A 50 -11.19 -7.54 -26.15
CA LEU A 50 -10.46 -8.44 -25.27
C LEU A 50 -9.14 -7.82 -24.79
N ALA A 51 -8.40 -7.14 -25.69
CA ALA A 51 -7.18 -6.41 -25.36
C ALA A 51 -7.44 -5.31 -24.33
N THR A 52 -8.53 -4.57 -24.50
CA THR A 52 -8.93 -3.49 -23.59
C THR A 52 -9.31 -4.04 -22.21
N ALA A 53 -10.09 -5.12 -22.17
CA ALA A 53 -10.47 -5.78 -20.92
C ALA A 53 -9.25 -6.33 -20.17
N GLU A 54 -8.32 -7.01 -20.85
CA GLU A 54 -7.10 -7.55 -20.24
C GLU A 54 -6.21 -6.43 -19.67
N LYS A 55 -6.09 -5.31 -20.39
CA LYS A 55 -5.32 -4.15 -19.95
C LYS A 55 -5.94 -3.48 -18.72
N ASN A 56 -7.25 -3.29 -18.72
CA ASN A 56 -7.97 -2.67 -17.61
C ASN A 56 -7.89 -3.54 -16.34
N ASP A 57 -8.06 -4.86 -16.47
CA ASP A 57 -7.93 -5.78 -15.35
C ASP A 57 -6.51 -5.76 -14.75
N LEU A 58 -5.48 -5.71 -15.60
CA LEU A 58 -4.11 -5.61 -15.13
C LEU A 58 -3.87 -4.27 -14.40
N GLN A 59 -4.34 -3.16 -14.96
CA GLN A 59 -4.24 -1.84 -14.33
C GLN A 59 -4.96 -1.80 -12.99
N SER A 60 -6.18 -2.33 -12.90
CA SER A 60 -6.95 -2.40 -11.65
C SER A 60 -6.23 -3.20 -10.57
N ARG A 61 -5.60 -4.33 -10.95
CA ARG A 61 -4.79 -5.15 -10.02
C ARG A 61 -3.55 -4.41 -9.55
N ASP A 62 -2.85 -3.74 -10.45
CA ASP A 62 -1.65 -2.95 -10.11
C ASP A 62 -1.99 -1.75 -9.23
N GLU A 63 -3.09 -1.05 -9.51
CA GLU A 63 -3.59 0.06 -8.72
C GLU A 63 -4.02 -0.40 -7.32
N SER A 64 -4.76 -1.49 -7.23
CA SER A 64 -5.16 -2.09 -5.95
C SER A 64 -3.94 -2.46 -5.11
N ARG A 65 -2.92 -3.06 -5.73
CA ARG A 65 -1.66 -3.41 -5.06
C ARG A 65 -0.89 -2.17 -4.61
N LYS A 66 -0.81 -1.13 -5.44
CA LYS A 66 -0.18 0.15 -5.09
C LYS A 66 -0.90 0.81 -3.91
N LEU A 67 -2.23 0.84 -3.92
CA LEU A 67 -3.04 1.39 -2.83
C LEU A 67 -2.82 0.63 -1.52
N GLU A 68 -2.76 -0.70 -1.57
CA GLU A 68 -2.49 -1.51 -0.38
C GLU A 68 -1.09 -1.23 0.20
N VAL A 69 -0.08 -1.18 -0.67
CA VAL A 69 1.29 -0.83 -0.27
C VAL A 69 1.34 0.58 0.32
N GLN A 70 0.65 1.55 -0.30
CA GLN A 70 0.58 2.93 0.18
C GLN A 70 -0.06 3.00 1.57
N LYS A 71 -1.20 2.33 1.79
CA LYS A 71 -1.84 2.26 3.11
C LYS A 71 -0.92 1.66 4.17
N ARG A 72 -0.14 0.62 3.83
CA ARG A 72 0.85 0.03 4.74
C ARG A 72 1.99 1.00 5.07
N ILE A 73 2.49 1.74 4.09
CA ILE A 73 3.55 2.74 4.28
C ILE A 73 3.05 3.89 5.16
N GLU A 74 1.85 4.39 4.87
CA GLU A 74 1.22 5.47 5.63
C GLU A 74 0.95 5.06 7.08
N GLY A 75 0.42 3.85 7.31
CA GLY A 75 0.27 3.29 8.65
C GLY A 75 1.60 3.21 9.42
N LYS A 76 2.69 2.80 8.76
CA LYS A 76 4.03 2.80 9.36
C LYS A 76 4.52 4.22 9.68
N LYS A 77 4.29 5.19 8.78
CA LYS A 77 4.67 6.60 8.98
C LYS A 77 3.94 7.21 10.17
N ASN A 78 2.62 6.99 10.27
CA ASN A 78 1.81 7.46 11.38
C ASN A 78 2.26 6.84 12.72
N ARG A 79 2.55 5.53 12.73
CA ARG A 79 3.07 4.87 13.93
C ARG A 79 4.44 5.41 14.35
N ARG A 80 5.34 5.67 13.39
CA ARG A 80 6.65 6.29 13.67
C ARG A 80 6.51 7.70 14.23
N GLY A 81 5.68 8.54 13.61
CA GLY A 81 5.43 9.91 14.09
C GLY A 81 4.83 9.92 15.49
N ARG A 82 3.85 9.05 15.77
CA ARG A 82 3.27 8.90 17.12
C ARG A 82 4.32 8.44 18.13
N ASN A 83 5.11 7.41 17.81
CA ASN A 83 6.14 6.91 18.72
C ASN A 83 7.21 7.97 18.99
N HIS A 84 7.62 8.75 17.99
CA HIS A 84 8.55 9.86 18.20
C HIS A 84 8.00 10.90 19.21
N LYS A 85 6.73 11.30 19.08
CA LYS A 85 6.07 12.19 20.06
C LYS A 85 6.02 11.57 21.47
N LEU A 86 5.75 10.27 21.57
CA LEU A 86 5.76 9.56 22.87
C LEU A 86 7.17 9.55 23.49
N PHE A 87 8.22 9.37 22.68
CA PHE A 87 9.60 9.45 23.15
C PHE A 87 9.97 10.86 23.62
N LEU A 88 9.53 11.91 22.92
CA LEU A 88 9.73 13.28 23.38
C LEU A 88 9.04 13.55 24.72
N ALA A 89 7.81 13.05 24.90
CA ALA A 89 7.10 13.16 26.17
C ALA A 89 7.79 12.38 27.31
N ALA A 90 8.36 11.21 27.01
CA ALA A 90 9.17 10.46 27.96
C ALA A 90 10.48 11.20 28.31
N GLY A 91 11.11 11.86 27.33
CA GLY A 91 12.26 12.74 27.54
C GLY A 91 11.96 13.84 28.54
N LEU A 92 10.79 14.48 28.46
CA LEU A 92 10.34 15.46 29.45
C LEU A 92 10.24 14.86 30.87
N MET A 93 9.78 13.60 31.00
CA MET A 93 9.72 12.93 32.31
C MET A 93 11.12 12.60 32.86
N ILE A 94 12.08 12.33 31.99
CA ILE A 94 13.49 12.16 32.36
C ILE A 94 14.06 13.51 32.84
N ASP A 95 13.83 14.59 32.09
CA ASP A 95 14.31 15.94 32.42
C ASP A 95 13.70 16.46 33.73
N ALA A 96 12.42 16.14 33.98
CA ALA A 96 11.73 16.43 35.24
C ALA A 96 12.21 15.56 36.42
N GLY A 97 13.15 14.62 36.19
CA GLY A 97 13.71 13.75 37.20
C GLY A 97 12.75 12.67 37.71
N LEU A 98 11.66 12.39 36.98
CA LEU A 98 10.66 11.38 37.34
C LEU A 98 11.11 9.97 36.92
N VAL A 99 11.94 9.90 35.88
CA VAL A 99 12.48 8.67 35.29
C VAL A 99 14.01 8.71 35.37
N ASP A 100 14.62 7.58 35.66
CA ASP A 100 16.07 7.42 35.57
C ASP A 100 16.51 7.33 34.09
N SER A 101 17.47 8.16 33.69
CA SER A 101 17.92 8.22 32.30
C SER A 101 18.78 7.02 31.89
N ALA A 102 19.40 6.33 32.83
CA ALA A 102 20.26 5.17 32.58
C ALA A 102 19.46 3.87 32.58
N THR A 103 18.50 3.71 33.50
CA THR A 103 17.72 2.47 33.63
C THR A 103 16.34 2.54 32.98
N GLY A 104 15.78 3.74 32.79
CA GLY A 104 14.41 3.95 32.31
C GLY A 104 13.32 3.64 33.35
N GLU A 105 13.71 3.38 34.60
CA GLU A 105 12.78 3.10 35.69
C GLU A 105 12.22 4.37 36.32
N LEU A 106 11.02 4.27 36.90
CA LEU A 106 10.45 5.36 37.68
C LEU A 106 11.24 5.52 38.98
N LYS A 107 11.65 6.75 39.30
CA LYS A 107 12.33 7.05 40.58
C LYS A 107 11.39 7.03 41.78
N PHE A 108 10.08 7.05 41.53
CA PHE A 108 9.04 7.12 42.55
C PHE A 108 8.04 5.98 42.37
N ASP A 109 7.34 5.65 43.45
CA ASP A 109 6.23 4.70 43.37
C ASP A 109 5.20 5.15 42.33
N GLN A 110 4.84 4.22 41.45
CA GLN A 110 3.98 4.49 40.30
C GLN A 110 2.61 5.08 40.70
N LYS A 111 2.02 4.64 41.83
CA LYS A 111 0.69 5.11 42.26
C LYS A 111 0.77 6.54 42.78
N ILE A 112 1.82 6.86 43.53
CA ILE A 112 2.06 8.20 44.06
C ILE A 112 2.32 9.16 42.88
N LEU A 113 3.22 8.78 41.97
CA LEU A 113 3.57 9.58 40.82
C LEU A 113 2.35 9.87 39.92
N LEU A 114 1.54 8.85 39.63
CA LEU A 114 0.33 9.01 38.84
C LEU A 114 -0.68 9.96 39.51
N SER A 115 -0.84 9.86 40.83
CA SER A 115 -1.74 10.75 41.58
C SER A 115 -1.28 12.21 41.49
N ARG A 116 0.02 12.46 41.61
CA ARG A 116 0.61 13.80 41.47
C ARG A 116 0.49 14.35 40.05
N LEU A 117 0.76 13.52 39.03
CA LEU A 117 0.60 13.93 37.63
C LEU A 117 -0.85 14.27 37.28
N LYS A 118 -1.84 13.53 37.83
CA LYS A 118 -3.26 13.87 37.67
C LYS A 118 -3.61 15.21 38.31
N TRP A 119 -3.06 15.51 39.48
CA TRP A 119 -3.24 16.80 40.13
C TRP A 119 -2.65 17.95 39.30
N ILE A 120 -1.41 17.78 38.79
CA ILE A 120 -0.77 18.77 37.90
C ILE A 120 -1.61 19.00 36.64
N ARG A 121 -2.09 17.93 36.00
CA ARG A 121 -2.96 18.03 34.83
C ARG A 121 -4.21 18.85 35.12
N ALA A 122 -4.88 18.59 36.25
CA ALA A 122 -6.08 19.33 36.62
C ALA A 122 -5.80 20.82 36.82
N HIS A 123 -4.64 21.18 37.39
CA HIS A 123 -4.22 22.57 37.55
C HIS A 123 -3.96 23.26 36.20
N LEU A 124 -3.25 22.58 35.29
CA LEU A 124 -2.94 23.10 33.96
C LEU A 124 -4.17 23.22 33.04
N GLU A 125 -5.26 22.50 33.31
CA GLU A 125 -6.52 22.63 32.58
C GLU A 125 -7.39 23.79 33.09
N THR A 126 -7.07 24.33 34.28
CA THR A 126 -7.81 25.43 34.93
C THR A 126 -7.15 26.80 34.82
N ASP A 127 -5.86 26.85 34.47
CA ASP A 127 -5.10 28.08 34.15
C ASP A 127 -5.18 28.41 32.65
#